data_AF-A0A840GAZ1-F1
#
_entry.id   AF-A0A840GAZ1-F1
#
_cell.length_a   1.000
_cell.length_b   1.000
_cell.length_c   1.000
_cell.angle_alpha   90.00
_cell.angle_beta   90.00
_cell.angle_gamma   90.00
#
_symmetry.space_group_name_H-M   'P 1'
#
loop_
_entity.id
_entity.type
_entity.pdbx_description
1 polymer ?
#
loop_
_entity_poly.entity_id
_entity_poly.type
_entity_poly.pdbx_seq_one_letter_code
_entity_poly.pdbx_strand_id
1 'polypeptide(L)'
;MQTDTIRLEDHERTRCEVWTRVMGYHRPVSEFNPGKQAEHAERCHFNEPAGLQAAAAESVHASSLATARAASIAHDDAALAA
;
A
#
# COMPACT_ATOMS: atom_id res chain seq x y z
N MET A 1 -14.59 -15.88 -8.50
CA MET A 1 -15.05 -14.66 -7.79
C MET A 1 -14.57 -13.48 -8.61
N GLN A 2 -15.48 -12.78 -9.30
CA GLN A 2 -15.13 -11.56 -10.05
C GLN A 2 -14.88 -10.42 -9.06
N THR A 3 -13.81 -9.66 -9.28
CA THR A 3 -13.39 -8.55 -8.41
C THR A 3 -13.69 -7.24 -9.11
N ASP A 4 -14.97 -6.83 -9.08
CA ASP A 4 -15.35 -5.53 -9.62
C ASP A 4 -14.82 -4.42 -8.70
N THR A 5 -14.03 -3.52 -9.29
CA THR A 5 -13.44 -2.40 -8.56
C THR A 5 -14.46 -1.28 -8.45
N ILE A 6 -15.05 -1.09 -7.26
CA ILE A 6 -15.98 0.01 -6.98
C ILE A 6 -15.18 1.32 -6.89
N ARG A 7 -15.46 2.26 -7.78
CA ARG A 7 -14.92 3.64 -7.75
C ARG A 7 -16.02 4.59 -7.29
N LEU A 8 -15.73 5.39 -6.26
CA LEU A 8 -16.63 6.42 -5.73
C LEU A 8 -16.12 7.81 -6.14
N GLU A 9 -17.05 8.67 -6.55
CA GLU A 9 -16.80 10.08 -6.81
C GLU A 9 -16.60 10.86 -5.49
N ASP A 10 -15.91 12.01 -5.52
CA ASP A 10 -15.52 12.73 -4.31
C ASP A 10 -16.70 13.19 -3.44
N HIS A 11 -17.84 13.53 -4.06
CA HIS A 11 -19.05 13.96 -3.35
C HIS A 11 -19.80 12.82 -2.66
N GLU A 12 -19.53 11.56 -3.05
CA GLU A 12 -20.10 10.37 -2.43
C GLU A 12 -19.28 9.91 -1.22
N ARG A 13 -18.09 10.49 -1.01
CA ARG A 13 -17.17 10.11 0.05
C ARG A 13 -17.42 10.89 1.33
N THR A 14 -17.31 10.20 2.45
CA THR A 14 -17.25 10.82 3.78
C THR A 14 -15.79 11.01 4.19
N ARG A 15 -15.44 12.20 4.70
CA ARG A 15 -14.10 12.45 5.24
C ARG A 15 -13.85 11.60 6.47
N CYS A 16 -12.75 10.85 6.48
CA CYS A 16 -12.30 10.15 7.68
C CYS A 16 -11.69 11.14 8.68
N GLU A 17 -12.10 11.05 9.94
CA GLU A 17 -11.41 11.73 11.02
C GLU A 17 -10.17 10.96 11.44
N VAL A 18 -9.08 11.69 11.66
CA VAL A 18 -7.84 11.15 12.20
C VAL A 18 -7.81 11.42 13.69
N TRP A 19 -7.59 10.37 14.47
CA TRP A 19 -7.53 10.43 15.93
C TRP A 19 -6.14 10.03 16.40
N THR A 20 -5.63 10.72 17.42
CA THR A 20 -4.31 10.42 17.98
C THR A 20 -4.30 10.52 19.50
N ARG A 21 -3.31 9.89 20.12
CA ARG A 21 -3.18 9.85 21.57
C ARG A 21 -2.51 11.13 22.09
N VAL A 22 -3.14 11.75 23.08
CA VAL A 22 -2.59 12.88 23.83
C VAL A 22 -2.66 12.57 25.32
N MET A 23 -1.50 12.46 25.96
CA MET A 23 -1.35 12.26 27.41
C MET A 23 -2.16 11.10 28.02
N GLY A 24 -2.70 10.17 27.23
CA GLY A 24 -3.53 9.09 27.77
C GLY A 24 -4.75 8.75 26.95
N TYR A 25 -5.40 9.76 26.37
CA TYR A 25 -6.70 9.64 25.70
C TYR A 25 -6.60 9.91 24.20
N HIS A 26 -7.61 9.49 23.44
CA HIS A 26 -7.73 9.79 22.03
C HIS A 26 -8.50 11.09 21.82
N ARG A 27 -7.98 11.95 20.94
CA ARG A 27 -8.67 13.15 20.49
C ARG A 27 -8.50 13.33 18.98
N PRO A 28 -9.50 13.88 18.30
CA PRO A 28 -9.42 14.10 16.86
C PRO A 28 -8.38 15.19 16.57
N VAL A 29 -7.60 14.98 15.51
CA VAL A 29 -6.55 15.91 15.07
C VAL A 29 -7.15 17.25 14.61
N SER A 30 -8.39 17.25 14.13
CA SER A 30 -9.14 18.45 13.72
C SER A 30 -9.37 19.44 14.86
N GLU A 31 -9.37 19.00 16.12
CA GLU A 31 -9.60 19.87 17.29
C GLU A 31 -8.31 20.52 17.84
N PHE A 32 -7.17 20.35 17.15
CA PHE A 32 -5.89 20.82 17.68
C PHE A 32 -5.76 22.33 17.53
N ASN A 33 -5.37 23.00 18.59
CA ASN A 33 -4.90 24.39 18.51
C ASN A 33 -3.54 24.49 17.80
N PRO A 34 -3.12 25.67 17.31
CA PRO A 34 -1.87 25.80 16.54
C PRO A 34 -0.62 25.27 17.25
N GLY A 35 -0.51 25.48 18.56
CA GLY A 35 0.61 24.95 19.34
C GLY A 35 0.66 23.41 19.35
N LYS A 36 -0.50 22.75 19.47
CA LYS A 36 -0.56 21.29 19.39
C LYS A 36 -0.38 20.74 17.98
N GLN A 37 -0.75 21.50 16.95
CA GLN A 37 -0.44 21.13 15.57
C GLN A 37 1.08 21.12 15.33
N ALA A 38 1.79 22.16 15.81
CA ALA A 38 3.25 22.23 15.73
C ALA A 38 3.93 21.07 16.48
N GLU A 39 3.54 20.83 17.75
CA GLU A 39 4.05 19.68 18.52
C GLU A 39 3.79 18.35 17.80
N HIS A 40 2.61 18.19 17.19
CA HIS A 40 2.26 16.95 16.49
C HIS A 40 3.10 16.75 15.22
N ALA A 41 3.37 17.82 14.47
CA ALA A 41 4.19 17.79 13.26
C ALA A 41 5.66 17.42 13.54
N GLU A 42 6.16 17.70 14.74
CA GLU A 42 7.52 17.35 15.18
C GLU A 42 7.65 15.90 15.68
N ARG A 43 6.55 15.12 15.74
CA ARG A 43 6.59 13.73 16.21
C ARG A 43 7.26 12.83 15.17
N CYS A 44 8.24 12.04 15.62
CA CYS A 44 8.86 11.01 14.80
C CYS A 44 8.08 9.69 14.90
N HIS A 45 7.79 9.09 13.74
CA HIS A 45 7.23 7.75 13.66
C HIS A 45 8.35 6.70 13.63
N PHE A 46 8.04 5.53 14.18
CA PHE A 46 8.90 4.37 14.01
C PHE A 46 8.85 3.92 12.54
N ASN A 47 10.01 3.85 11.90
CA ASN A 47 10.16 3.27 10.58
C ASN A 47 10.73 1.86 10.74
N GLU A 48 9.95 0.86 10.37
CA GLU A 48 10.39 -0.52 10.37
C GLU A 48 11.54 -0.70 9.34
N PRO A 49 12.62 -1.42 9.69
CA PRO A 49 13.70 -1.67 8.75
C PRO A 49 13.21 -2.47 7.53
N ALA A 50 13.68 -2.11 6.34
CA ALA A 50 13.25 -2.67 5.06
C ALA A 50 13.31 -4.21 4.99
N GLY A 51 14.20 -4.85 5.77
CA GLY A 51 14.33 -6.31 5.83
C GLY A 51 13.16 -7.04 6.49
N LEU A 52 12.34 -6.39 7.33
CA LEU A 52 11.12 -7.00 7.85
C LEU A 52 9.90 -6.83 6.92
N GLN A 53 9.87 -5.77 6.09
CA GLN A 53 8.74 -5.53 5.18
C GLN A 53 8.64 -6.55 4.04
N ALA A 54 9.78 -7.06 3.54
CA ALA A 54 9.80 -8.05 2.46
C ALA A 54 9.07 -9.35 2.87
N ALA A 55 9.26 -9.80 4.12
CA ALA A 55 8.62 -11.01 4.63
C ALA A 55 7.09 -10.86 4.80
N ALA A 56 6.60 -9.67 5.11
CA ALA A 56 5.16 -9.41 5.24
C ALA A 56 4.47 -9.22 3.86
N ALA A 57 5.11 -8.49 2.93
CA ALA A 57 4.56 -8.21 1.60
C ALA A 57 4.55 -9.44 0.67
N GLU A 58 5.50 -10.36 0.81
CA GLU A 58 5.51 -11.62 0.05
C GLU A 58 4.33 -12.53 0.39
N SER A 59 3.75 -12.44 1.60
CA SER A 59 2.59 -13.26 1.99
C SER A 59 1.27 -12.85 1.31
N VAL A 60 1.16 -11.61 0.83
CA VAL A 60 -0.10 -11.05 0.29
C VAL A 60 -0.14 -11.00 -1.24
N HIS A 61 0.98 -11.27 -1.92
CA HIS A 61 1.05 -11.31 -3.40
C HIS A 61 1.41 -12.68 -4.00
N ALA A 62 1.70 -13.70 -3.17
CA ALA A 62 2.06 -15.06 -3.60
C ALA A 62 0.87 -15.93 -4.08
N SER A 63 -0.13 -15.36 -4.76
CA SER A 63 -1.19 -16.14 -5.43
C SER A 63 -1.42 -15.78 -6.90
N SER A 64 -0.60 -14.94 -7.54
CA SER A 64 -0.84 -14.58 -8.96
C SER A 64 0.34 -14.70 -9.93
N LEU A 65 1.51 -15.21 -9.54
CA LEU A 65 2.66 -15.30 -10.48
C LEU A 65 3.35 -16.67 -10.55
N ALA A 66 2.65 -17.75 -10.21
CA ALA A 66 3.04 -19.10 -10.62
C ALA A 66 2.13 -19.53 -11.78
N THR A 67 2.53 -19.29 -13.05
CA THR A 67 2.18 -20.06 -14.29
C THR A 67 2.55 -19.31 -15.60
N ALA A 68 3.79 -18.82 -15.79
CA ALA A 68 4.19 -18.32 -17.13
C ALA A 68 5.69 -18.31 -17.44
N ARG A 69 6.46 -19.32 -17.01
CA ARG A 69 7.85 -19.52 -17.48
C ARG A 69 8.19 -20.98 -17.82
N ALA A 70 7.22 -21.72 -18.36
CA ALA A 70 7.41 -23.12 -18.77
C ALA A 70 7.03 -23.45 -20.23
N ALA A 71 6.77 -22.47 -21.10
CA ALA A 71 6.46 -22.76 -22.51
C ALA A 71 7.05 -21.71 -23.46
N SER A 72 8.29 -21.94 -23.91
CA SER A 72 8.75 -21.78 -25.30
C SER A 72 10.28 -21.85 -25.35
N ILE A 73 10.80 -23.06 -25.12
CA ILE A 73 12.07 -23.48 -25.70
C ILE A 73 11.71 -24.52 -26.76
N ALA A 74 12.20 -24.29 -27.98
CA ALA A 74 12.12 -25.10 -29.20
C ALA A 74 10.79 -25.08 -29.96
N HIS A 75 10.75 -24.33 -31.08
CA HIS A 75 10.81 -24.91 -32.43
C HIS A 75 11.02 -23.79 -33.47
N ASP A 76 12.12 -23.90 -34.23
CA ASP A 76 12.26 -23.66 -35.68
C ASP A 76 13.57 -22.96 -36.07
N ASP A 77 14.60 -23.80 -36.25
CA ASP A 77 15.60 -23.59 -37.31
C ASP A 77 14.88 -23.57 -38.66
N ALA A 78 14.81 -22.41 -39.33
CA ALA A 78 15.00 -22.29 -40.79
C ALA A 78 14.68 -20.87 -41.31
N ALA A 79 15.63 -20.36 -42.11
CA ALA A 79 15.45 -19.38 -43.18
C ALA A 79 15.31 -17.88 -42.83
N LEU A 80 16.41 -17.13 -43.03
CA LEU A 80 16.58 -16.08 -44.06
C LEU A 80 18.01 -15.49 -43.89
N ALA A 81 19.02 -15.91 -44.66
CA ALA A 81 19.37 -15.37 -45.98
C ALA A 81 19.44 -13.83 -46.03
N ALA A 82 20.60 -13.27 -45.68
CA ALA A 82 21.19 -12.07 -46.28
C ALA A 82 22.68 -12.00 -45.92
#